data_AF-A0A158AXK6-F1
#
_entry.id   AF-A0A158AXK6-F1
#
_cell.length_a   1.000
_cell.length_b   1.000
_cell.length_c   1.000
_cell.angle_alpha   90.00
_cell.angle_beta   90.00
_cell.angle_gamma   90.00
#
_symmetry.space_group_name_H-M   'P 1'
#
loop_
_entity.id
_entity.type
_entity.pdbx_description
1 polymer ?
#
loop_
_entity_poly.entity_id
_entity_poly.type
_entity_poly.pdbx_seq_one_letter_code
_entity_poly.pdbx_strand_id
1 'polypeptide(L)'
;MNSTLDQGALKGPTRFFSKEATIAQPGFSRWMVPPAALAVHLCIGQAYAFSVFNAPLTKIIGITKSAPDDWSLTTLGWIFSLAIVFLGLSAAFAGKWLEKVGPRRTMFTAACCFGGGFLVSALGVYLHQIWLLYLGYGVIGGIGLGLGYVSPVSTLIRWFPDRRGMATGMAIMGFGGGAMIAAPGSVALMNHFKSATSVGVAETFLVLGVLYFISMTIGALAIRIPPADWKPAGWTPPATSKKMITKNHVHIDQALKTPQFYLLWLVLFLNVTAGIGVLGQASVMIQESFKASITAGAAAGFVGLLSLFNMGGRFVWASASDWIGRKNTYFAFFALGAVLYFLVPQFAGAGNIALFVLAYGIILSMYGGGFATIPAYLADMFGTAFVGGIHGRLLTAWAAAGVAGPVLVNYVRAFQVSHGVVGAQAYTMTLHIMAALLVVGFICNLLVSRVHERHHMNTSAQTAN
;
A
#
# COMPACT_ATOMS: atom_id res chain seq x y z
N MET A 1 21.72 -19.22 36.49
CA MET A 1 20.89 -20.39 36.81
C MET A 1 20.09 -20.74 35.57
N ASN A 2 20.34 -21.92 35.01
CA ASN A 2 19.71 -22.43 33.79
C ASN A 2 18.20 -22.54 33.99
N SER A 3 17.42 -21.68 33.32
CA SER A 3 16.00 -21.95 33.12
C SER A 3 15.86 -22.86 31.91
N THR A 4 15.91 -24.16 32.13
CA THR A 4 15.24 -25.16 31.30
C THR A 4 13.74 -24.83 31.34
N LEU A 5 13.32 -23.84 30.56
CA LEU A 5 11.92 -23.66 30.22
C LEU A 5 11.54 -24.88 29.38
N ASP A 6 10.66 -25.66 29.98
CA ASP A 6 9.95 -26.80 29.46
C ASP A 6 9.73 -26.74 27.94
N GLN A 7 10.69 -27.31 27.18
CA GLN A 7 10.59 -27.48 25.73
C GLN A 7 9.62 -28.62 25.36
N GLY A 8 8.97 -29.25 26.35
CA GLY A 8 8.10 -30.41 26.20
C GLY A 8 6.63 -30.08 25.93
N ALA A 9 6.13 -28.90 26.30
CA ALA A 9 4.67 -28.66 26.37
C ALA A 9 3.98 -28.16 25.08
N LEU A 10 4.71 -27.92 23.98
CA LEU A 10 4.11 -27.50 22.70
C LEU A 10 4.65 -28.33 21.51
N LYS A 11 4.41 -29.64 21.51
CA LYS A 11 4.46 -30.44 20.28
C LYS A 11 3.10 -30.36 19.59
N GLY A 12 2.89 -29.30 18.79
CA GLY A 12 1.67 -29.11 18.00
C GLY A 12 1.87 -28.11 16.86
N PRO A 13 0.91 -28.00 15.92
CA PRO A 13 0.95 -27.06 14.77
C PRO A 13 1.11 -25.59 15.19
N THR A 14 0.82 -25.25 16.44
CA THR A 14 1.04 -23.94 17.05
C THR A 14 2.52 -23.56 17.17
N ARG A 15 3.44 -24.53 17.32
CA ARG A 15 4.89 -24.26 17.35
C ARG A 15 5.44 -23.93 15.97
N PHE A 16 4.89 -24.51 14.90
CA PHE A 16 5.36 -24.26 13.52
C PHE A 16 5.19 -22.79 13.08
N PHE A 17 4.08 -22.18 13.48
CA PHE A 17 3.77 -20.77 13.24
C PHE A 17 4.32 -19.84 14.34
N SER A 18 5.06 -20.35 15.32
CA SER A 18 5.60 -19.51 16.39
C SER A 18 6.69 -18.58 15.87
N LYS A 19 6.88 -17.47 16.59
CA LYS A 19 7.90 -16.46 16.26
C LYS A 19 9.29 -17.08 16.31
N GLU A 20 9.54 -17.95 17.30
CA GLU A 20 10.80 -18.66 17.53
C GLU A 20 11.09 -19.62 16.37
N ALA A 21 10.10 -20.36 15.89
CA ALA A 21 10.23 -21.25 14.73
C ALA A 21 10.43 -20.49 13.41
N THR A 22 10.26 -19.17 13.41
CA THR A 22 10.47 -18.29 12.25
C THR A 22 11.88 -17.70 12.22
N ILE A 23 12.68 -17.87 13.28
CA ILE A 23 14.07 -17.43 13.29
C ILE A 23 14.85 -18.19 12.20
N ALA A 24 15.69 -17.46 11.47
CA ALA A 24 16.55 -18.03 10.44
C ALA A 24 17.64 -18.92 11.06
N GLN A 25 17.87 -20.05 10.40
CA GLN A 25 18.97 -20.95 10.73
C GLN A 25 20.30 -20.37 10.23
N PRO A 26 21.45 -20.82 10.78
CA PRO A 26 22.76 -20.47 10.25
C PRO A 26 22.85 -20.76 8.74
N GLY A 27 23.49 -19.85 7.99
CA GLY A 27 23.61 -19.96 6.53
C GLY A 27 22.40 -19.46 5.73
N PHE A 28 21.31 -19.03 6.37
CA PHE A 28 20.18 -18.42 5.67
C PHE A 28 20.58 -17.09 5.01
N SER A 29 20.32 -16.97 3.71
CA SER A 29 20.56 -15.73 2.97
C SER A 29 19.42 -14.74 3.19
N ARG A 30 19.75 -13.54 3.68
CA ARG A 30 18.79 -12.42 3.82
C ARG A 30 18.07 -12.06 2.51
N TRP A 31 18.65 -12.41 1.36
CA TRP A 31 18.09 -12.17 0.03
C TRP A 31 16.93 -13.11 -0.34
N MET A 32 16.64 -14.12 0.50
CA MET A 32 15.42 -14.93 0.37
C MET A 32 14.17 -14.21 0.90
N VAL A 33 14.35 -13.14 1.68
CA VAL A 33 13.26 -12.40 2.34
C VAL A 33 12.48 -11.50 1.35
N PRO A 34 13.12 -10.76 0.43
CA PRO A 34 12.37 -9.96 -0.56
C PRO A 34 11.45 -10.78 -1.47
N PRO A 35 11.84 -11.93 -2.05
CA PRO A 35 10.93 -12.77 -2.81
C PRO A 35 9.72 -13.26 -1.98
N ALA A 36 9.94 -13.65 -0.72
CA ALA A 36 8.86 -14.05 0.19
C ALA A 36 7.88 -12.89 0.46
N ALA A 37 8.40 -11.67 0.60
CA ALA A 37 7.59 -10.46 0.75
C ALA A 37 6.81 -10.12 -0.51
N LEU A 38 7.43 -10.25 -1.69
CA LEU A 38 6.82 -10.02 -3.00
C LEU A 38 5.68 -11.01 -3.29
N ALA A 39 5.83 -12.27 -2.90
CA ALA A 39 4.76 -13.27 -3.04
C ALA A 39 3.47 -12.82 -2.33
N VAL A 40 3.59 -12.15 -1.18
CA VAL A 40 2.44 -11.54 -0.50
C VAL A 40 2.02 -10.24 -1.17
N HIS A 41 2.95 -9.31 -1.36
CA HIS A 41 2.67 -7.94 -1.82
C HIS A 41 2.09 -7.87 -3.24
N LEU A 42 2.50 -8.76 -4.15
CA LEU A 42 1.92 -8.85 -5.50
C LEU A 42 0.46 -9.28 -5.45
N CYS A 43 0.10 -10.20 -4.55
CA CYS A 43 -1.28 -10.64 -4.36
C CYS A 43 -2.15 -9.50 -3.83
N ILE A 44 -1.75 -8.87 -2.71
CA ILE A 44 -2.53 -7.77 -2.12
C ILE A 44 -2.51 -6.49 -2.99
N GLY A 45 -1.49 -6.32 -3.84
CA GLY A 45 -1.44 -5.27 -4.86
C GLY A 45 -2.54 -5.39 -5.93
N GLN A 46 -3.24 -6.53 -6.02
CA GLN A 46 -4.44 -6.69 -6.82
C GLN A 46 -5.51 -5.65 -6.49
N ALA A 47 -5.51 -5.05 -5.30
CA ALA A 47 -6.49 -4.03 -4.92
C ALA A 47 -6.66 -2.91 -5.95
N TYR A 48 -5.57 -2.51 -6.61
CA TYR A 48 -5.62 -1.50 -7.67
C TYR A 48 -6.19 -2.01 -9.00
N ALA A 49 -6.19 -3.33 -9.23
CA ALA A 49 -6.83 -3.95 -10.40
C ALA A 49 -8.33 -4.22 -10.19
N PHE A 50 -8.88 -4.00 -8.99
CA PHE A 50 -10.30 -4.31 -8.72
C PHE A 50 -11.26 -3.58 -9.67
N SER A 51 -10.87 -2.40 -10.19
CA SER A 51 -11.68 -1.61 -11.12
C SER A 51 -12.10 -2.36 -12.40
N VAL A 52 -11.35 -3.38 -12.84
CA VAL A 52 -11.72 -4.18 -14.03
C VAL A 52 -13.00 -4.99 -13.83
N PHE A 53 -13.39 -5.26 -12.57
CA PHE A 53 -14.63 -5.96 -12.25
C PHE A 53 -15.85 -5.04 -12.23
N ASN A 54 -15.67 -3.71 -12.15
CA ASN A 54 -16.80 -2.78 -12.01
C ASN A 54 -17.80 -2.90 -13.16
N ALA A 55 -17.34 -2.86 -14.42
CA ALA A 55 -18.24 -2.94 -15.56
C ALA A 55 -18.94 -4.32 -15.66
N PRO A 56 -18.26 -5.47 -15.55
CA PRO A 56 -18.90 -6.77 -15.46
C PRO A 56 -19.90 -6.91 -14.29
N LEU A 57 -19.58 -6.38 -13.11
CA LEU A 57 -20.43 -6.44 -11.92
C LEU A 57 -21.74 -5.63 -12.07
N THR A 58 -21.80 -4.66 -12.98
CA THR A 58 -23.05 -3.96 -13.33
C THR A 58 -23.92 -4.73 -14.32
N LYS A 59 -23.54 -5.96 -14.67
CA LYS A 59 -24.17 -6.78 -15.71
C LYS A 59 -24.26 -8.26 -15.30
N ILE A 60 -24.27 -8.55 -14.00
CA ILE A 60 -24.35 -9.93 -13.49
C ILE A 60 -25.65 -10.59 -13.97
N ILE A 61 -26.77 -9.86 -13.95
CA ILE A 61 -28.07 -10.33 -14.41
C ILE A 61 -28.23 -10.07 -15.91
N GLY A 62 -27.93 -8.85 -16.37
CA GLY A 62 -28.23 -8.46 -17.75
C GLY A 62 -27.24 -8.95 -18.81
N ILE A 63 -26.07 -9.48 -18.40
CA ILE A 63 -24.99 -10.13 -19.19
C ILE A 63 -24.36 -9.22 -20.25
N THR A 64 -25.14 -8.75 -21.22
CA THR A 64 -24.72 -7.88 -22.32
C THR A 64 -24.82 -6.39 -21.96
N LYS A 65 -25.91 -6.01 -21.29
CA LYS A 65 -26.20 -4.66 -20.79
C LYS A 65 -26.69 -4.76 -19.35
N SER A 66 -26.64 -3.67 -18.60
CA SER A 66 -27.16 -3.64 -17.22
C SER A 66 -28.68 -3.82 -17.23
N ALA A 67 -29.18 -4.72 -16.39
CA ALA A 67 -30.60 -4.86 -16.08
C ALA A 67 -31.01 -3.89 -14.94
N PRO A 68 -32.31 -3.61 -14.73
CA PRO A 68 -32.77 -2.75 -13.63
C PRO A 68 -32.34 -3.24 -12.24
N ASP A 69 -32.27 -4.55 -12.05
CA ASP A 69 -31.90 -5.16 -10.78
C ASP A 69 -30.39 -5.34 -10.60
N ASP A 70 -29.57 -5.07 -11.64
CA ASP A 70 -28.11 -5.11 -11.52
C ASP A 70 -27.61 -4.00 -10.58
N TRP A 71 -26.44 -4.23 -9.98
CA TRP A 71 -25.83 -3.23 -9.10
C TRP A 71 -25.37 -1.98 -9.86
N SER A 72 -25.62 -0.82 -9.25
CA SER A 72 -25.09 0.45 -9.74
C SER A 72 -23.58 0.59 -9.48
N LEU A 73 -22.89 1.38 -10.30
CA LEU A 73 -21.47 1.70 -10.07
C LEU A 73 -21.21 2.36 -8.70
N THR A 74 -22.14 3.20 -8.23
CA THR A 74 -22.06 3.84 -6.92
C THR A 74 -22.14 2.83 -5.78
N THR A 75 -22.98 1.80 -5.93
CA THR A 75 -23.07 0.68 -4.98
C THR A 75 -21.73 -0.07 -4.95
N LEU A 76 -21.18 -0.42 -6.11
CA LEU A 76 -19.92 -1.15 -6.22
C LEU A 76 -18.70 -0.37 -5.70
N GLY A 77 -18.70 0.97 -5.81
CA GLY A 77 -17.61 1.83 -5.34
C GLY A 77 -17.32 1.72 -3.83
N TRP A 78 -18.32 1.32 -3.03
CA TRP A 78 -18.12 1.09 -1.60
C TRP A 78 -17.24 -0.13 -1.29
N ILE A 79 -17.16 -1.12 -2.19
CA ILE A 79 -16.34 -2.32 -1.98
C ILE A 79 -14.86 -1.95 -1.77
N PHE A 80 -14.30 -1.15 -2.67
CA PHE A 80 -12.91 -0.70 -2.58
C PHE A 80 -12.70 0.24 -1.38
N SER A 81 -13.64 1.13 -1.11
CA SER A 81 -13.57 2.06 0.02
C SER A 81 -13.51 1.30 1.36
N LEU A 82 -14.37 0.29 1.52
CA LEU A 82 -14.34 -0.60 2.68
C LEU A 82 -13.00 -1.34 2.78
N ALA A 83 -12.50 -1.88 1.65
CA ALA A 83 -11.21 -2.58 1.62
C ALA A 83 -10.06 -1.72 2.15
N ILE A 84 -9.97 -0.47 1.72
CA ILE A 84 -8.89 0.45 2.15
C ILE A 84 -9.09 0.92 3.61
N VAL A 85 -10.34 1.11 4.05
CA VAL A 85 -10.62 1.41 5.47
C VAL A 85 -10.20 0.24 6.36
N PHE A 86 -10.64 -0.99 6.06
CA PHE A 86 -10.30 -2.16 6.86
C PHE A 86 -8.83 -2.55 6.75
N LEU A 87 -8.15 -2.23 5.65
CA LEU A 87 -6.69 -2.28 5.54
C LEU A 87 -6.04 -1.39 6.62
N GLY A 88 -6.38 -0.10 6.64
CA GLY A 88 -5.78 0.83 7.61
C GLY A 88 -6.12 0.49 9.06
N LEU A 89 -7.36 0.11 9.35
CA LEU A 89 -7.79 -0.27 10.71
C LEU A 89 -7.11 -1.56 11.16
N SER A 90 -7.10 -2.60 10.33
CA SER A 90 -6.44 -3.87 10.70
C SER A 90 -4.93 -3.68 10.90
N ALA A 91 -4.26 -2.90 10.04
CA ALA A 91 -2.85 -2.56 10.22
C ALA A 91 -2.60 -1.82 11.55
N ALA A 92 -3.47 -0.89 11.93
CA ALA A 92 -3.33 -0.09 13.15
C ALA A 92 -3.54 -0.89 14.44
N PHE A 93 -4.58 -1.73 14.47
CA PHE A 93 -4.97 -2.46 15.67
C PHE A 93 -4.25 -3.80 15.81
N ALA A 94 -3.92 -4.47 14.72
CA ALA A 94 -3.19 -5.74 14.77
C ALA A 94 -1.68 -5.57 14.97
N GLY A 95 -1.14 -4.34 14.96
CA GLY A 95 0.29 -4.08 15.12
C GLY A 95 0.91 -4.71 16.37
N LYS A 96 0.23 -4.63 17.54
CA LYS A 96 0.70 -5.29 18.77
C LYS A 96 0.68 -6.81 18.67
N TRP A 97 -0.38 -7.35 18.06
CA TRP A 97 -0.52 -8.79 17.85
C TRP A 97 0.56 -9.34 16.92
N LEU A 98 0.86 -8.64 15.82
CA LEU A 98 1.92 -8.96 14.86
C LEU A 98 3.29 -9.07 15.55
N GLU A 99 3.65 -8.10 16.39
CA GLU A 99 4.93 -8.11 17.12
C GLU A 99 5.04 -9.30 18.09
N LYS A 100 3.91 -9.71 18.67
CA LYS A 100 3.81 -10.85 19.58
C LYS A 100 3.91 -12.19 18.85
N VAL A 101 3.18 -12.39 17.76
CA VAL A 101 3.09 -13.69 17.09
C VAL A 101 4.12 -13.89 15.97
N GLY A 102 4.72 -12.81 15.48
CA GLY A 102 5.71 -12.85 14.41
C GLY A 102 5.11 -12.86 12.99
N PRO A 103 5.99 -12.74 11.98
CA PRO A 103 5.55 -12.45 10.62
C PRO A 103 4.92 -13.62 9.88
N ARG A 104 5.38 -14.86 10.12
CA ARG A 104 4.84 -16.07 9.46
C ARG A 104 3.35 -16.25 9.76
N ARG A 105 2.98 -16.22 11.05
CA ARG A 105 1.57 -16.36 11.46
C ARG A 105 0.73 -15.21 10.91
N THR A 106 1.25 -13.99 10.97
CA THR A 106 0.54 -12.81 10.45
C THR A 106 0.30 -12.89 8.94
N MET A 107 1.31 -13.28 8.16
CA MET A 107 1.18 -13.45 6.70
C MET A 107 0.24 -14.59 6.32
N PHE A 108 0.23 -15.69 7.09
CA PHE A 108 -0.72 -16.78 6.85
C PHE A 108 -2.15 -16.36 7.17
N THR A 109 -2.38 -15.65 8.28
CA THR A 109 -3.69 -15.06 8.57
C THR A 109 -4.12 -14.10 7.47
N ALA A 110 -3.20 -13.28 6.94
CA ALA A 110 -3.47 -12.42 5.79
C ALA A 110 -3.88 -13.23 4.56
N ALA A 111 -3.23 -14.36 4.27
CA ALA A 111 -3.58 -15.26 3.17
C ALA A 111 -5.00 -15.82 3.32
N CYS A 112 -5.35 -16.30 4.53
CA CYS A 112 -6.70 -16.79 4.83
C CYS A 112 -7.75 -15.69 4.63
N CYS A 113 -7.50 -14.48 5.13
CA CYS A 113 -8.42 -13.36 5.01
C CYS A 113 -8.55 -12.90 3.56
N PHE A 114 -7.45 -12.71 2.84
CA PHE A 114 -7.49 -12.20 1.47
C PHE A 114 -8.09 -13.22 0.51
N GLY A 115 -7.58 -14.46 0.50
CA GLY A 115 -8.13 -15.55 -0.31
C GLY A 115 -9.57 -15.87 0.06
N GLY A 116 -9.88 -15.99 1.36
CA GLY A 116 -11.24 -16.22 1.85
C GLY A 116 -12.21 -15.08 1.50
N GLY A 117 -11.75 -13.83 1.55
CA GLY A 117 -12.55 -12.66 1.16
C GLY A 117 -12.98 -12.70 -0.31
N PHE A 118 -12.12 -13.20 -1.20
CA PHE A 118 -12.48 -13.49 -2.58
C PHE A 118 -13.51 -14.61 -2.70
N LEU A 119 -13.37 -15.70 -1.93
CA LEU A 119 -14.34 -16.80 -1.95
C LEU A 119 -15.73 -16.35 -1.47
N VAL A 120 -15.78 -15.55 -0.40
CA VAL A 120 -17.04 -14.95 0.09
C VAL A 120 -17.63 -14.00 -0.96
N SER A 121 -16.79 -13.24 -1.65
CA SER A 121 -17.25 -12.35 -2.73
C SER A 121 -17.76 -13.13 -3.95
N ALA A 122 -17.14 -14.26 -4.29
CA ALA A 122 -17.61 -15.15 -5.35
C ALA A 122 -19.01 -15.67 -5.04
N LEU A 123 -19.26 -16.06 -3.78
CA LEU A 123 -20.59 -16.43 -3.30
C LEU A 123 -21.57 -15.25 -3.39
N GLY A 124 -21.13 -14.03 -3.04
CA GLY A 124 -21.93 -12.82 -3.17
C GLY A 124 -22.35 -12.52 -4.61
N VAL A 125 -21.46 -12.73 -5.58
CA VAL A 125 -21.77 -12.60 -7.00
C VAL A 125 -22.75 -13.69 -7.44
N TYR A 126 -22.50 -14.95 -7.06
CA TYR A 126 -23.35 -16.08 -7.42
C TYR A 126 -24.78 -15.95 -6.88
N LEU A 127 -24.93 -15.49 -5.63
CA LEU A 127 -26.23 -15.28 -4.99
C LEU A 127 -26.85 -13.90 -5.27
N HIS A 128 -26.17 -13.05 -6.03
CA HIS A 128 -26.55 -11.67 -6.29
C HIS A 128 -26.82 -10.87 -4.98
N GLN A 129 -25.95 -11.03 -3.98
CA GLN A 129 -26.02 -10.35 -2.68
C GLN A 129 -24.84 -9.39 -2.47
N ILE A 130 -25.08 -8.08 -2.62
CA ILE A 130 -24.02 -7.05 -2.51
C ILE A 130 -23.33 -7.04 -1.15
N TRP A 131 -24.06 -7.32 -0.06
CA TRP A 131 -23.50 -7.30 1.29
C TRP A 131 -22.40 -8.36 1.48
N LEU A 132 -22.46 -9.47 0.73
CA LEU A 132 -21.40 -10.49 0.74
C LEU A 132 -20.13 -10.00 0.04
N LEU A 133 -20.23 -9.11 -0.97
CA LEU A 133 -19.05 -8.48 -1.56
C LEU A 133 -18.45 -7.44 -0.60
N TYR A 134 -19.28 -6.68 0.10
CA TYR A 134 -18.84 -5.77 1.16
C TYR A 134 -18.13 -6.53 2.27
N LEU A 135 -18.71 -7.63 2.77
CA LEU A 135 -18.10 -8.46 3.79
C LEU A 135 -16.84 -9.18 3.27
N GLY A 136 -16.94 -9.83 2.12
CA GLY A 136 -15.87 -10.64 1.53
C GLY A 136 -14.66 -9.79 1.16
N TYR A 137 -14.75 -8.99 0.12
CA TYR A 137 -13.61 -8.21 -0.37
C TYR A 137 -13.37 -6.97 0.50
N GLY A 138 -14.44 -6.24 0.83
CA GLY A 138 -14.35 -4.99 1.58
C GLY A 138 -13.83 -5.17 3.00
N VAL A 139 -14.41 -6.08 3.79
CA VAL A 139 -14.03 -6.26 5.20
C VAL A 139 -12.94 -7.30 5.37
N ILE A 140 -13.22 -8.56 5.01
CA ILE A 140 -12.30 -9.69 5.24
C ILE A 140 -11.05 -9.54 4.35
N GLY A 141 -11.24 -9.21 3.07
CA GLY A 141 -10.17 -8.90 2.14
C GLY A 141 -9.35 -7.70 2.60
N GLY A 142 -10.00 -6.62 3.02
CA GLY A 142 -9.36 -5.44 3.63
C GLY A 142 -8.48 -5.79 4.84
N ILE A 143 -8.92 -6.66 5.74
CA ILE A 143 -8.10 -7.17 6.85
C ILE A 143 -6.87 -7.92 6.32
N GLY A 144 -7.05 -8.76 5.31
CA GLY A 144 -5.95 -9.47 4.64
C GLY A 144 -4.93 -8.51 4.03
N LEU A 145 -5.38 -7.43 3.38
CA LEU A 145 -4.52 -6.38 2.84
C LEU A 145 -3.65 -5.74 3.94
N GLY A 146 -4.25 -5.35 5.07
CA GLY A 146 -3.54 -4.64 6.14
C GLY A 146 -2.49 -5.51 6.83
N LEU A 147 -2.86 -6.75 7.19
CA LEU A 147 -1.94 -7.71 7.80
C LEU A 147 -0.80 -8.10 6.84
N GLY A 148 -1.14 -8.36 5.57
CA GLY A 148 -0.20 -8.74 4.53
C GLY A 148 0.78 -7.63 4.15
N TYR A 149 0.39 -6.37 4.33
CA TYR A 149 1.25 -5.22 4.04
C TYR A 149 2.31 -5.00 5.14
N VAL A 150 1.90 -4.97 6.42
CA VAL A 150 2.81 -4.58 7.51
C VAL A 150 3.88 -5.63 7.79
N SER A 151 3.53 -6.92 7.77
CA SER A 151 4.40 -8.01 8.24
C SER A 151 5.68 -8.22 7.42
N PRO A 152 5.62 -8.27 6.07
CA PRO A 152 6.85 -8.43 5.27
C PRO A 152 7.75 -7.19 5.33
N VAL A 153 7.17 -6.00 5.41
CA VAL A 153 7.90 -4.73 5.50
C VAL A 153 8.72 -4.66 6.78
N SER A 154 8.11 -4.96 7.93
CA SER A 154 8.83 -4.94 9.22
C SER A 154 9.96 -5.97 9.27
N THR A 155 9.77 -7.12 8.65
CA THR A 155 10.78 -8.18 8.57
C THR A 155 11.99 -7.76 7.73
N LEU A 156 11.76 -7.10 6.59
CA LEU A 156 12.84 -6.61 5.71
C LEU A 156 13.68 -5.51 6.37
N ILE A 157 13.06 -4.61 7.14
CA ILE A 157 13.80 -3.57 7.87
C ILE A 157 14.82 -4.20 8.85
N ARG A 158 14.48 -5.35 9.46
CA ARG A 158 15.38 -6.06 10.39
C ARG A 158 16.55 -6.74 9.67
N TRP A 159 16.33 -7.26 8.45
CA TRP A 159 17.37 -7.93 7.65
C TRP A 159 18.33 -6.99 6.91
N PHE A 160 17.90 -5.75 6.67
CA PHE A 160 18.66 -4.76 5.92
C PHE A 160 18.87 -3.47 6.72
N PRO A 161 19.56 -3.53 7.88
CA PRO A 161 19.87 -2.34 8.67
C PRO A 161 20.80 -1.37 7.92
N ASP A 162 21.56 -1.89 6.95
CA ASP A 162 22.48 -1.18 6.06
C ASP A 162 21.76 -0.47 4.89
N ARG A 163 20.57 -0.94 4.48
CA ARG A 163 19.84 -0.46 3.29
C ARG A 163 18.32 -0.55 3.46
N ARG A 164 17.82 0.09 4.54
CA ARG A 164 16.41 -0.01 4.95
C ARG A 164 15.46 0.48 3.85
N GLY A 165 15.82 1.55 3.16
CA GLY A 165 15.03 2.13 2.07
C GLY A 165 14.94 1.19 0.87
N MET A 166 16.06 0.66 0.40
CA MET A 166 16.06 -0.36 -0.66
C MET A 166 15.20 -1.58 -0.28
N ALA A 167 15.34 -2.10 0.94
CA ALA A 167 14.61 -3.27 1.39
C ALA A 167 13.10 -3.05 1.46
N THR A 168 12.67 -1.93 2.03
CA THR A 168 11.26 -1.53 2.06
C THR A 168 10.72 -1.29 0.64
N GLY A 169 11.50 -0.65 -0.23
CA GLY A 169 11.20 -0.48 -1.65
C GLY A 169 10.97 -1.80 -2.40
N MET A 170 11.83 -2.80 -2.22
CA MET A 170 11.69 -4.12 -2.84
C MET A 170 10.43 -4.87 -2.40
N ALA A 171 10.02 -4.76 -1.13
CA ALA A 171 8.75 -5.35 -0.70
C ALA A 171 7.56 -4.60 -1.29
N ILE A 172 7.57 -3.28 -1.10
CA ILE A 172 6.41 -2.43 -1.31
C ILE A 172 6.14 -2.25 -2.81
N MET A 173 7.16 -2.36 -3.68
CA MET A 173 6.97 -2.36 -5.14
C MET A 173 6.05 -3.48 -5.61
N GLY A 174 6.03 -4.65 -4.95
CA GLY A 174 5.08 -5.72 -5.27
C GLY A 174 3.62 -5.26 -5.13
N PHE A 175 3.32 -4.43 -4.14
CA PHE A 175 1.98 -3.87 -3.96
C PHE A 175 1.62 -2.90 -5.09
N GLY A 176 2.56 -2.05 -5.51
CA GLY A 176 2.35 -1.12 -6.64
C GLY A 176 2.28 -1.83 -8.00
N GLY A 177 2.99 -2.94 -8.15
CA GLY A 177 3.07 -3.72 -9.40
C GLY A 177 1.99 -4.80 -9.54
N GLY A 178 1.33 -5.20 -8.44
CA GLY A 178 0.35 -6.29 -8.46
C GLY A 178 -0.79 -6.08 -9.47
N ALA A 179 -1.20 -4.83 -9.67
CA ALA A 179 -2.24 -4.46 -10.64
C ALA A 179 -1.88 -4.82 -12.09
N MET A 180 -0.60 -4.70 -12.46
CA MET A 180 -0.12 -4.96 -13.83
C MET A 180 -0.30 -6.42 -14.23
N ILE A 181 -0.26 -7.33 -13.26
CA ILE A 181 -0.47 -8.77 -13.47
C ILE A 181 -1.95 -9.08 -13.26
N ALA A 182 -2.53 -8.58 -12.16
CA ALA A 182 -3.88 -8.93 -11.75
C ALA A 182 -4.96 -8.41 -12.71
N ALA A 183 -4.82 -7.21 -13.29
CA ALA A 183 -5.82 -6.65 -14.20
C ALA A 183 -5.98 -7.48 -15.50
N PRO A 184 -4.93 -7.71 -16.31
CA PRO A 184 -5.06 -8.54 -17.51
C PRO A 184 -5.38 -10.00 -17.16
N GLY A 185 -4.83 -10.53 -16.07
CA GLY A 185 -5.16 -11.88 -15.60
C GLY A 185 -6.63 -12.05 -15.25
N SER A 186 -7.22 -11.06 -14.56
CA SER A 186 -8.64 -11.05 -14.21
C SER A 186 -9.54 -10.97 -15.46
N VAL A 187 -9.18 -10.12 -16.42
CA VAL A 187 -9.92 -10.01 -17.70
C VAL A 187 -9.84 -11.32 -18.49
N ALA A 188 -8.67 -11.94 -18.55
CA ALA A 188 -8.50 -13.24 -19.22
C ALA A 188 -9.34 -14.35 -18.56
N LEU A 189 -9.35 -14.41 -17.23
CA LEU A 189 -10.19 -15.37 -16.49
C LEU A 189 -11.69 -15.10 -16.71
N MET A 190 -12.12 -13.84 -16.64
CA MET A 190 -13.53 -13.50 -16.91
C MET A 190 -13.92 -13.89 -18.33
N ASN A 191 -13.08 -13.63 -19.33
CA ASN A 191 -13.34 -14.04 -20.71
C ASN A 191 -13.38 -15.56 -20.88
N HIS A 192 -12.56 -16.30 -20.13
CA HIS A 192 -12.54 -17.75 -20.15
C HIS A 192 -13.82 -18.36 -19.55
N PHE A 193 -14.32 -17.79 -18.44
CA PHE A 193 -15.53 -18.27 -17.76
C PHE A 193 -16.83 -17.67 -18.29
N LYS A 194 -16.75 -16.64 -19.14
CA LYS A 194 -17.93 -15.99 -19.72
C LYS A 194 -18.72 -17.00 -20.55
N SER A 195 -20.04 -16.99 -20.37
CA SER A 195 -20.98 -17.85 -21.08
C SER A 195 -22.21 -17.05 -21.51
N ALA A 196 -23.21 -17.73 -22.09
CA ALA A 196 -24.50 -17.12 -22.41
C ALA A 196 -25.27 -16.63 -21.16
N THR A 197 -24.95 -17.17 -19.98
CA THR A 197 -25.67 -16.93 -18.72
C THR A 197 -24.79 -16.36 -17.60
N SER A 198 -23.49 -16.15 -17.85
CA SER A 198 -22.56 -15.61 -16.85
C SER A 198 -21.56 -14.68 -17.50
N VAL A 199 -21.23 -13.59 -16.80
CA VAL A 199 -20.11 -12.70 -17.15
C VAL A 199 -18.76 -13.21 -16.65
N GLY A 200 -18.71 -14.36 -15.98
CA GLY A 200 -17.48 -15.05 -15.53
C GLY A 200 -16.83 -14.50 -14.26
N VAL A 201 -17.48 -13.57 -13.56
CA VAL A 201 -16.90 -12.88 -12.39
C VAL A 201 -16.79 -13.80 -11.17
N ALA A 202 -17.81 -14.61 -10.88
CA ALA A 202 -17.82 -15.46 -9.69
C ALA A 202 -16.71 -16.52 -9.75
N GLU A 203 -16.56 -17.19 -10.90
CA GLU A 203 -15.52 -18.17 -11.17
C GLU A 203 -14.12 -17.53 -11.12
N THR A 204 -13.99 -16.33 -11.68
CA THR A 204 -12.75 -15.56 -11.60
C THR A 204 -12.37 -15.26 -10.15
N PHE A 205 -13.32 -14.81 -9.32
CA PHE A 205 -13.07 -14.56 -7.90
C PHE A 205 -12.66 -15.83 -7.15
N LEU A 206 -13.28 -16.97 -7.46
CA LEU A 206 -12.93 -18.26 -6.87
C LEU A 206 -11.49 -18.64 -7.21
N VAL A 207 -11.12 -18.61 -8.49
CA VAL A 207 -9.77 -18.94 -8.96
C VAL A 207 -8.73 -18.00 -8.34
N LEU A 208 -8.98 -16.69 -8.37
CA LEU A 208 -8.07 -15.70 -7.78
C LEU A 208 -7.92 -15.89 -6.26
N GLY A 209 -9.01 -16.17 -5.54
CA GLY A 209 -8.98 -16.43 -4.12
C GLY A 209 -8.07 -17.61 -3.75
N VAL A 210 -8.16 -18.71 -4.49
CA VAL A 210 -7.30 -19.90 -4.31
C VAL A 210 -5.84 -19.58 -4.67
N LEU A 211 -5.60 -18.94 -5.82
CA LEU A 211 -4.24 -18.59 -6.27
C LEU A 211 -3.54 -17.64 -5.29
N TYR A 212 -4.23 -16.62 -4.80
CA TYR A 212 -3.67 -15.68 -3.83
C TYR A 212 -3.44 -16.35 -2.48
N PHE A 213 -4.34 -17.21 -2.01
CA PHE A 213 -4.12 -17.99 -0.80
C PHE A 213 -2.84 -18.84 -0.89
N ILE A 214 -2.64 -19.57 -2.00
CA ILE A 214 -1.46 -20.40 -2.23
C ILE A 214 -0.19 -19.54 -2.26
N SER A 215 -0.18 -18.49 -3.07
CA SER A 215 1.00 -17.63 -3.24
C SER A 215 1.39 -16.91 -1.94
N MET A 216 0.42 -16.33 -1.23
CA MET A 216 0.67 -15.69 0.06
C MET A 216 1.13 -16.69 1.12
N THR A 217 0.60 -17.93 1.10
CA THR A 217 1.05 -19.00 2.01
C THR A 217 2.51 -19.38 1.74
N ILE A 218 2.91 -19.52 0.47
CA ILE A 218 4.32 -19.76 0.10
C ILE A 218 5.21 -18.64 0.67
N GLY A 219 4.81 -17.38 0.52
CA GLY A 219 5.50 -16.24 1.11
C GLY A 219 5.59 -16.33 2.63
N ALA A 220 4.49 -16.69 3.30
CA ALA A 220 4.44 -16.86 4.75
C ALA A 220 5.39 -17.98 5.24
N LEU A 221 5.46 -19.09 4.52
CA LEU A 221 6.34 -20.22 4.87
C LEU A 221 7.82 -19.89 4.62
N ALA A 222 8.11 -19.13 3.57
CA ALA A 222 9.47 -18.72 3.20
C ALA A 222 10.03 -17.60 4.09
N ILE A 223 9.17 -16.76 4.70
CA ILE A 223 9.64 -15.66 5.54
C ILE A 223 10.39 -16.16 6.78
N ARG A 224 11.48 -15.47 7.11
CA ARG A 224 12.28 -15.70 8.32
C ARG A 224 12.63 -14.37 8.97
N ILE A 225 12.78 -14.37 10.29
CA ILE A 225 13.32 -13.23 11.05
C ILE A 225 14.80 -13.46 11.36
N PRO A 226 15.63 -12.41 11.40
CA PRO A 226 17.01 -12.58 11.79
C PRO A 226 17.10 -12.95 13.28
N PRO A 227 18.13 -13.69 13.71
CA PRO A 227 18.44 -13.87 15.12
C PRO A 227 18.62 -12.54 15.85
N ALA A 228 18.47 -12.55 17.18
CA ALA A 228 18.81 -11.39 18.00
C ALA A 228 20.25 -10.95 17.72
N ASP A 229 20.48 -9.64 17.67
CA ASP A 229 21.78 -9.01 17.41
C ASP A 229 22.46 -9.33 16.06
N TRP A 230 21.73 -9.95 15.13
CA TRP A 230 22.24 -10.22 13.79
C TRP A 230 22.64 -8.91 13.07
N LYS A 231 23.78 -8.96 12.41
CA LYS A 231 24.30 -7.87 11.57
C LYS A 231 24.76 -8.43 10.22
N PRO A 232 24.65 -7.67 9.12
CA PRO A 232 25.22 -8.07 7.85
C PRO A 232 26.73 -8.30 7.98
N ALA A 233 27.25 -9.31 7.28
CA ALA A 233 28.69 -9.61 7.28
C ALA A 233 29.49 -8.38 6.83
N GLY A 234 30.53 -8.03 7.59
CA GLY A 234 31.39 -6.88 7.31
C GLY A 234 30.74 -5.50 7.55
N TRP A 235 29.50 -5.44 8.05
CA TRP A 235 28.84 -4.17 8.33
C TRP A 235 29.02 -3.76 9.80
N THR A 236 29.60 -2.59 10.01
CA THR A 236 29.65 -1.92 11.31
C THR A 236 28.65 -0.77 11.35
N PRO A 237 27.94 -0.56 12.48
CA PRO A 237 27.07 0.59 12.63
C PRO A 237 27.85 1.90 12.41
N PRO A 238 27.28 2.90 11.71
CA PRO A 238 27.96 4.18 11.50
C PRO A 238 28.40 4.81 12.83
N ALA A 239 29.69 5.18 12.93
CA ALA A 239 30.27 5.77 14.14
C ALA A 239 29.63 7.13 14.48
N THR A 240 29.32 7.93 13.45
CA THR A 240 28.56 9.18 13.55
C THR A 240 27.08 8.92 13.25
N SER A 241 26.23 9.15 14.25
CA SER A 241 24.77 9.16 14.04
C SER A 241 24.42 10.41 13.23
N LYS A 242 23.82 10.25 12.04
CA LYS A 242 23.13 11.36 11.37
C LYS A 242 22.09 11.91 12.35
N LYS A 243 22.03 13.24 12.54
CA LYS A 243 21.28 13.94 13.62
C LYS A 243 19.83 13.47 13.86
N MET A 244 19.17 12.92 12.83
CA MET A 244 17.79 12.40 12.93
C MET A 244 17.69 10.91 13.26
N ILE A 245 18.73 10.10 13.09
CA ILE A 245 18.66 8.64 13.26
C ILE A 245 18.84 8.28 14.74
N THR A 246 17.80 7.73 15.36
CA THR A 246 17.85 7.27 16.75
C THR A 246 18.65 5.97 16.90
N LYS A 247 19.32 5.83 18.04
CA LYS A 247 19.95 4.57 18.49
C LYS A 247 19.05 3.77 19.44
N ASN A 248 17.99 4.40 19.97
CA ASN A 248 17.10 3.80 20.94
C ASN A 248 15.77 3.39 20.31
N HIS A 249 15.02 2.57 21.04
CA HIS A 249 13.70 2.13 20.62
C HIS A 249 12.60 2.90 21.34
N VAL A 250 11.50 3.18 20.64
CA VAL A 250 10.28 3.76 21.20
C VAL A 250 9.18 2.71 21.14
N HIS A 251 8.50 2.52 22.27
CA HIS A 251 7.38 1.58 22.34
C HIS A 251 6.20 2.08 21.48
N ILE A 252 5.43 1.15 20.91
CA ILE A 252 4.33 1.45 19.97
C ILE A 252 3.33 2.49 20.52
N ASP A 253 2.95 2.39 21.80
CA ASP A 253 2.02 3.33 22.47
C ASP A 253 2.66 4.66 22.81
N GLN A 254 3.97 4.66 23.03
CA GLN A 254 4.69 5.88 23.34
C GLN A 254 4.91 6.73 22.09
N ALA A 255 5.08 6.10 20.92
CA ALA A 255 5.20 6.79 19.64
C ALA A 255 3.99 7.70 19.33
N LEU A 256 2.77 7.25 19.65
CA LEU A 256 1.54 8.04 19.47
C LEU A 256 1.50 9.32 20.32
N LYS A 257 2.30 9.40 21.39
CA LYS A 257 2.35 10.60 22.25
C LYS A 257 3.36 11.64 21.74
N THR A 258 3.98 11.40 20.58
CA THR A 258 5.00 12.27 20.01
C THR A 258 4.43 13.11 18.86
N PRO A 259 4.80 14.40 18.74
CA PRO A 259 4.39 15.21 17.58
C PRO A 259 4.97 14.65 16.27
N GLN A 260 6.13 13.99 16.31
CA GLN A 260 6.77 13.37 15.15
C GLN A 260 5.87 12.32 14.49
N PHE A 261 5.12 11.54 15.27
CA PHE A 261 4.20 10.56 14.71
C PHE A 261 3.11 11.24 13.87
N TYR A 262 2.49 12.31 14.38
CA TYR A 262 1.43 13.02 13.67
C TYR A 262 1.95 13.85 12.50
N LEU A 263 3.16 14.41 12.59
CA LEU A 263 3.80 15.05 11.45
C LEU A 263 4.06 14.05 10.32
N LEU A 264 4.58 12.86 10.65
CA LEU A 264 4.78 11.79 9.66
C LEU A 264 3.45 11.23 9.14
N TRP A 265 2.41 11.21 9.96
CA TRP A 265 1.06 10.83 9.56
C TRP A 265 0.52 11.82 8.52
N LEU A 266 0.65 13.12 8.77
CA LEU A 266 0.25 14.17 7.83
C LEU A 266 1.09 14.14 6.56
N VAL A 267 2.41 13.91 6.67
CA VAL A 267 3.30 13.73 5.52
C VAL A 267 2.81 12.58 4.63
N LEU A 268 2.50 11.41 5.20
CA LEU A 268 1.96 10.31 4.41
C LEU A 268 0.56 10.64 3.86
N PHE A 269 -0.35 11.15 4.70
CA PHE A 269 -1.72 11.49 4.31
C PHE A 269 -1.77 12.46 3.12
N LEU A 270 -1.00 13.55 3.17
CA LEU A 270 -0.99 14.59 2.15
C LEU A 270 -0.35 14.11 0.84
N ASN A 271 0.73 13.32 0.92
CA ASN A 271 1.34 12.69 -0.24
C ASN A 271 0.39 11.70 -0.93
N VAL A 272 -0.29 10.86 -0.14
CA VAL A 272 -1.19 9.81 -0.64
C VAL A 272 -2.48 10.41 -1.21
N THR A 273 -3.07 11.40 -0.55
CA THR A 273 -4.31 12.08 -0.98
C THR A 273 -4.16 12.65 -2.40
N ALA A 274 -3.03 13.29 -2.67
CA ALA A 274 -2.73 13.84 -3.99
C ALA A 274 -2.62 12.75 -5.06
N GLY A 275 -1.87 11.68 -4.79
CA GLY A 275 -1.62 10.61 -5.78
C GLY A 275 -2.82 9.71 -6.06
N ILE A 276 -3.56 9.30 -5.01
CA ILE A 276 -4.65 8.33 -5.15
C ILE A 276 -5.86 8.90 -5.89
N GLY A 277 -6.15 10.20 -5.69
CA GLY A 277 -7.23 10.88 -6.39
C GLY A 277 -7.00 10.94 -7.91
N VAL A 278 -5.75 11.15 -8.34
CA VAL A 278 -5.37 11.16 -9.76
C VAL A 278 -5.47 9.76 -10.36
N LEU A 279 -4.92 8.75 -9.68
CA LEU A 279 -4.91 7.37 -10.18
C LEU A 279 -6.34 6.89 -10.48
N GLY A 280 -7.30 7.21 -9.61
CA GLY A 280 -8.70 6.82 -9.76
C GLY A 280 -9.39 7.41 -11.00
N GLN A 281 -8.93 8.56 -11.50
CA GLN A 281 -9.56 9.29 -12.60
C GLN A 281 -8.64 9.45 -13.83
N ALA A 282 -7.46 8.83 -13.82
CA ALA A 282 -6.42 9.07 -14.82
C ALA A 282 -6.88 8.82 -16.26
N SER A 283 -7.60 7.73 -16.51
CA SER A 283 -8.14 7.40 -17.85
C SER A 283 -9.16 8.43 -18.34
N VAL A 284 -10.08 8.86 -17.47
CA VAL A 284 -11.08 9.87 -17.81
C VAL A 284 -10.42 11.22 -18.04
N MET A 285 -9.48 11.58 -17.16
CA MET A 285 -8.80 12.87 -17.20
C MET A 285 -7.99 13.08 -18.48
N ILE A 286 -7.23 12.08 -18.94
CA ILE A 286 -6.46 12.21 -20.19
C ILE A 286 -7.39 12.27 -21.42
N GLN A 287 -8.49 11.51 -21.42
CA GLN A 287 -9.48 11.56 -22.51
C GLN A 287 -10.18 12.91 -22.55
N GLU A 288 -10.59 13.46 -21.40
CA GLU A 288 -11.27 14.76 -21.35
C GLU A 288 -10.34 15.94 -21.64
N SER A 289 -9.06 15.80 -21.30
CA SER A 289 -8.05 16.83 -21.59
C SER A 289 -7.68 16.88 -23.06
N PHE A 290 -7.78 15.75 -23.77
CA PHE A 290 -7.32 15.61 -25.16
C PHE A 290 -8.32 14.84 -26.03
N LYS A 291 -9.62 15.17 -25.94
CA LYS A 291 -10.74 14.41 -26.54
C LYS A 291 -10.57 14.05 -28.02
N ALA A 292 -9.92 14.91 -28.80
CA ALA A 292 -9.71 14.70 -30.23
C ALA A 292 -8.53 13.77 -30.57
N SER A 293 -7.68 13.42 -29.59
CA SER A 293 -6.37 12.80 -29.83
C SER A 293 -6.15 11.49 -29.07
N ILE A 294 -6.98 11.19 -28.06
CA ILE A 294 -6.78 10.04 -27.18
C ILE A 294 -7.93 9.04 -27.31
N THR A 295 -7.61 7.82 -27.72
CA THR A 295 -8.54 6.69 -27.74
C THR A 295 -8.66 6.06 -26.35
N ALA A 296 -9.73 5.30 -26.12
CA ALA A 296 -9.90 4.53 -24.89
C ALA A 296 -8.73 3.56 -24.63
N GLY A 297 -8.16 2.97 -25.69
CA GLY A 297 -6.98 2.11 -25.60
C GLY A 297 -5.72 2.87 -25.16
N ALA A 298 -5.49 4.07 -25.71
CA ALA A 298 -4.38 4.93 -25.29
C ALA A 298 -4.53 5.39 -23.83
N ALA A 299 -5.76 5.69 -23.39
CA ALA A 299 -6.06 6.04 -22.00
C ALA A 299 -5.81 4.87 -21.03
N ALA A 300 -6.14 3.64 -21.43
CA ALA A 300 -5.78 2.44 -20.66
C ALA A 300 -4.25 2.25 -20.60
N GLY A 301 -3.54 2.50 -21.71
CA GLY A 301 -2.08 2.50 -21.74
C GLY A 301 -1.46 3.53 -20.80
N PHE A 302 -2.04 4.73 -20.71
CA PHE A 302 -1.63 5.75 -19.75
C PHE A 302 -1.76 5.26 -18.29
N VAL A 303 -2.89 4.65 -17.92
CA VAL A 303 -3.05 4.07 -16.56
C VAL A 303 -2.01 2.98 -16.28
N GLY A 304 -1.73 2.12 -17.26
CA GLY A 304 -0.66 1.12 -17.18
C GLY A 304 0.72 1.76 -16.94
N LEU A 305 1.03 2.82 -17.68
CA LEU A 305 2.27 3.59 -17.51
C LEU A 305 2.36 4.23 -16.12
N LEU A 306 1.27 4.82 -15.62
CA LEU A 306 1.22 5.36 -14.26
C LEU A 306 1.48 4.30 -13.18
N SER A 307 1.00 3.08 -13.41
CA SER A 307 1.23 1.94 -12.51
C SER A 307 2.70 1.51 -12.53
N LEU A 308 3.34 1.51 -13.71
CA LEU A 308 4.79 1.30 -13.86
C LEU A 308 5.61 2.34 -13.11
N PHE A 309 5.30 3.62 -13.27
CA PHE A 309 5.97 4.69 -12.53
C PHE A 309 5.74 4.55 -11.02
N ASN A 310 4.54 4.13 -10.58
CA ASN A 310 4.27 3.87 -9.18
C ASN A 310 5.12 2.73 -8.62
N MET A 311 5.19 1.61 -9.33
CA MET A 311 6.01 0.46 -8.96
C MET A 311 7.50 0.81 -8.94
N GLY A 312 8.02 1.43 -10.00
CA GLY A 312 9.42 1.84 -10.11
C GLY A 312 9.78 2.89 -9.06
N GLY A 313 8.91 3.87 -8.84
CA GLY A 313 9.08 4.91 -7.83
C GLY A 313 9.22 4.37 -6.41
N ARG A 314 8.48 3.30 -6.06
CA ARG A 314 8.62 2.61 -4.76
C ARG A 314 10.04 2.10 -4.54
N PHE A 315 10.64 1.48 -5.55
CA PHE A 315 12.00 0.95 -5.43
C PHE A 315 13.05 2.07 -5.52
N VAL A 316 12.97 2.92 -6.53
CA VAL A 316 13.99 3.95 -6.83
C VAL A 316 14.08 4.98 -5.72
N TRP A 317 12.96 5.58 -5.32
CA TRP A 317 12.99 6.66 -4.31
C TRP A 317 13.33 6.14 -2.91
N ALA A 318 12.81 4.97 -2.53
CA ALA A 318 13.15 4.38 -1.24
C ALA A 318 14.64 3.99 -1.20
N SER A 319 15.20 3.43 -2.28
CA SER A 319 16.64 3.14 -2.37
C SER A 319 17.48 4.43 -2.31
N ALA A 320 17.10 5.46 -3.09
CA ALA A 320 17.79 6.75 -3.08
C ALA A 320 17.77 7.41 -1.70
N SER A 321 16.68 7.21 -0.93
CA SER A 321 16.53 7.77 0.41
C SER A 321 17.54 7.23 1.44
N ASP A 322 18.18 6.08 1.19
CA ASP A 322 19.29 5.59 2.02
C ASP A 322 20.51 6.53 1.93
N TRP A 323 20.66 7.23 0.81
CA TRP A 323 21.81 8.06 0.49
C TRP A 323 21.52 9.52 0.83
N ILE A 324 20.45 10.07 0.24
CA ILE A 324 20.07 11.48 0.39
C ILE A 324 19.35 11.79 1.70
N GLY A 325 18.86 10.76 2.41
CA GLY A 325 18.12 10.86 3.67
C GLY A 325 16.61 11.03 3.49
N ARG A 326 15.83 10.47 4.44
CA ARG A 326 14.36 10.36 4.36
C ARG A 326 13.65 11.71 4.27
N LYS A 327 14.10 12.67 5.09
CA LYS A 327 13.55 14.03 5.11
C LYS A 327 13.75 14.74 3.76
N ASN A 328 14.92 14.58 3.13
CA ASN A 328 15.24 15.18 1.84
C ASN A 328 14.48 14.49 0.69
N THR A 329 14.25 13.19 0.78
CA THR A 329 13.38 12.47 -0.18
C THR A 329 11.96 13.02 -0.13
N TYR A 330 11.39 13.19 1.06
CA TYR A 330 10.06 13.80 1.20
C TYR A 330 10.03 15.28 0.83
N PHE A 331 11.12 16.02 1.04
CA PHE A 331 11.27 17.38 0.52
C PHE A 331 11.10 17.39 -1.00
N ALA A 332 11.80 16.49 -1.72
CA ALA A 332 11.66 16.37 -3.16
C ALA A 332 10.23 16.02 -3.58
N PHE A 333 9.58 15.07 -2.89
CA PHE A 333 8.19 14.68 -3.17
C PHE A 333 7.22 15.87 -3.10
N PHE A 334 7.34 16.69 -2.07
CA PHE A 334 6.41 17.79 -1.87
C PHE A 334 6.74 19.01 -2.74
N ALA A 335 8.02 19.39 -2.84
CA ALA A 335 8.42 20.55 -3.63
C ALA A 335 8.19 20.31 -5.14
N LEU A 336 8.73 19.21 -5.68
CA LEU A 336 8.55 18.86 -7.08
C LEU A 336 7.09 18.52 -7.37
N GLY A 337 6.42 17.80 -6.45
CA GLY A 337 5.00 17.49 -6.59
C GLY A 337 4.15 18.76 -6.69
N ALA A 338 4.31 19.72 -5.78
CA ALA A 338 3.54 20.96 -5.81
C ALA A 338 3.71 21.72 -7.14
N VAL A 339 4.95 21.80 -7.63
CA VAL A 339 5.25 22.41 -8.95
C VAL A 339 4.57 21.65 -10.08
N LEU A 340 4.70 20.32 -10.13
CA LEU A 340 4.09 19.53 -11.21
C LEU A 340 2.56 19.58 -11.19
N TYR A 341 1.92 19.46 -10.02
CA TYR A 341 0.47 19.60 -9.89
C TYR A 341 -0.01 20.98 -10.33
N PHE A 342 0.77 22.03 -10.06
CA PHE A 342 0.46 23.38 -10.52
C PHE A 342 0.62 23.55 -12.04
N LEU A 343 1.54 22.82 -12.69
CA LEU A 343 1.88 22.95 -14.12
C LEU A 343 1.08 22.04 -15.07
N VAL A 344 0.53 20.93 -14.56
CA VAL A 344 -0.23 19.96 -15.38
C VAL A 344 -1.42 20.61 -16.12
N PRO A 345 -2.25 21.49 -15.51
CA PRO A 345 -3.33 22.16 -16.22
C PRO A 345 -2.87 22.96 -17.44
N GLN A 346 -1.69 23.56 -17.38
CA GLN A 346 -1.09 24.37 -18.43
C GLN A 346 -0.57 23.47 -19.55
N PHE A 347 0.02 22.32 -19.23
CA PHE A 347 0.38 21.32 -20.25
C PHE A 347 -0.84 20.81 -21.00
N ALA A 348 -1.94 20.56 -20.29
CA ALA A 348 -3.22 20.18 -20.90
C ALA A 348 -3.80 21.30 -21.79
N GLY A 349 -3.83 22.54 -21.28
CA GLY A 349 -4.31 23.70 -22.02
C GLY A 349 -3.48 24.03 -23.27
N ALA A 350 -2.17 23.77 -23.23
CA ALA A 350 -1.27 23.91 -24.37
C ALA A 350 -1.33 22.72 -25.35
N GLY A 351 -2.13 21.68 -25.08
CA GLY A 351 -2.20 20.48 -25.93
C GLY A 351 -0.98 19.56 -25.84
N ASN A 352 -0.07 19.77 -24.89
CA ASN A 352 1.19 19.02 -24.80
C ASN A 352 1.03 17.71 -24.03
N ILE A 353 0.60 16.67 -24.75
CA ILE A 353 0.36 15.33 -24.21
C ILE A 353 1.64 14.74 -23.59
N ALA A 354 2.81 14.96 -24.19
CA ALA A 354 4.06 14.39 -23.70
C ALA A 354 4.44 14.91 -22.31
N LEU A 355 4.40 16.24 -22.12
CA LEU A 355 4.67 16.85 -20.80
C LEU A 355 3.60 16.48 -19.77
N PHE A 356 2.33 16.41 -20.18
CA PHE A 356 1.24 15.96 -19.32
C PHE A 356 1.48 14.53 -18.79
N VAL A 357 1.80 13.60 -19.70
CA VAL A 357 2.06 12.20 -19.35
C VAL A 357 3.32 12.07 -18.48
N LEU A 358 4.40 12.77 -18.83
CA LEU A 358 5.65 12.75 -18.06
C LEU A 358 5.46 13.31 -16.64
N ALA A 359 4.76 14.44 -16.51
CA ALA A 359 4.48 15.06 -15.22
C ALA A 359 3.70 14.09 -14.32
N TYR A 360 2.67 13.42 -14.83
CA TYR A 360 1.96 12.41 -14.06
C TYR A 360 2.79 11.17 -13.77
N GLY A 361 3.64 10.72 -14.69
CA GLY A 361 4.60 9.65 -14.41
C GLY A 361 5.47 9.98 -13.18
N ILE A 362 6.05 11.19 -13.14
CA ILE A 362 6.87 11.64 -12.02
C ILE A 362 6.03 11.73 -10.73
N ILE A 363 4.84 12.35 -10.78
CA ILE A 363 3.91 12.43 -9.65
C ILE A 363 3.60 11.04 -9.07
N LEU A 364 3.24 10.07 -9.92
CA LEU A 364 2.88 8.73 -9.49
C LEU A 364 4.09 7.93 -8.99
N SER A 365 5.29 8.25 -9.47
CA SER A 365 6.54 7.74 -8.89
C SER A 365 6.78 8.23 -7.46
N MET A 366 6.50 9.51 -7.18
CA MET A 366 6.66 10.10 -5.84
C MET A 366 5.57 9.62 -4.88
N TYR A 367 4.36 9.40 -5.37
CA TYR A 367 3.27 8.74 -4.63
C TYR A 367 3.69 7.33 -4.17
N GLY A 368 4.26 6.53 -5.07
CA GLY A 368 4.81 5.21 -4.72
C GLY A 368 6.02 5.32 -3.78
N GLY A 369 6.92 6.25 -4.08
CA GLY A 369 8.10 6.53 -3.28
C GLY A 369 7.78 6.89 -1.83
N GLY A 370 6.72 7.66 -1.60
CA GLY A 370 6.21 8.01 -0.26
C GLY A 370 5.92 6.75 0.57
N PHE A 371 5.07 5.87 0.05
CA PHE A 371 4.72 4.59 0.70
C PHE A 371 5.93 3.72 1.01
N ALA A 372 6.88 3.64 0.09
CA ALA A 372 8.05 2.81 0.26
C ALA A 372 9.09 3.40 1.21
N THR A 373 9.17 4.74 1.29
CA THR A 373 10.17 5.44 2.13
C THR A 373 9.72 5.58 3.58
N ILE A 374 8.41 5.66 3.85
CA ILE A 374 7.88 5.93 5.19
C ILE A 374 8.29 4.90 6.26
N PRO A 375 8.38 3.59 6.00
CA PRO A 375 8.74 2.63 7.04
C PRO A 375 10.21 2.79 7.47
N ALA A 376 11.08 3.14 6.52
CA ALA A 376 12.47 3.46 6.83
C ALA A 376 12.58 4.78 7.60
N TYR A 377 11.74 5.77 7.31
CA TYR A 377 11.65 7.01 8.09
C TYR A 377 11.20 6.75 9.53
N LEU A 378 10.19 5.91 9.72
CA LEU A 378 9.76 5.49 11.05
C LEU A 378 10.86 4.71 11.79
N ALA A 379 11.58 3.82 11.11
CA ALA A 379 12.70 3.09 11.69
C ALA A 379 13.83 4.02 12.15
N ASP A 380 14.11 5.06 11.37
CA ASP A 380 15.12 6.06 11.70
C ASP A 380 14.69 6.95 12.88
N MET A 381 13.37 7.16 13.07
CA MET A 381 12.84 8.03 14.14
C MET A 381 12.53 7.32 15.45
N PHE A 382 11.99 6.12 15.38
CA PHE A 382 11.48 5.36 16.54
C PHE A 382 12.27 4.08 16.82
N GLY A 383 13.25 3.76 15.98
CA GLY A 383 14.02 2.51 16.04
C GLY A 383 13.28 1.33 15.41
N THR A 384 13.94 0.18 15.36
CA THR A 384 13.49 -1.00 14.58
C THR A 384 12.67 -2.01 15.37
N ALA A 385 12.69 -1.98 16.71
CA ALA A 385 12.04 -2.98 17.54
C ALA A 385 10.51 -3.05 17.33
N PHE A 386 9.82 -1.91 17.36
CA PHE A 386 8.36 -1.81 17.22
C PHE A 386 7.93 -1.13 15.91
N VAL A 387 8.83 -1.04 14.92
CA VAL A 387 8.56 -0.29 13.68
C VAL A 387 7.38 -0.88 12.91
N GLY A 388 7.15 -2.20 12.96
CA GLY A 388 6.01 -2.83 12.31
C GLY A 388 4.69 -2.33 12.89
N GLY A 389 4.57 -2.38 14.21
CA GLY A 389 3.39 -1.83 14.91
C GLY A 389 3.20 -0.32 14.72
N ILE A 390 4.27 0.49 14.79
CA ILE A 390 4.19 1.95 14.59
C ILE A 390 3.78 2.26 13.15
N HIS A 391 4.37 1.57 12.17
CA HIS A 391 4.01 1.68 10.77
C HIS A 391 2.54 1.32 10.54
N GLY A 392 2.07 0.22 11.13
CA GLY A 392 0.67 -0.17 11.06
C GLY A 392 -0.28 0.93 11.53
N ARG A 393 0.02 1.61 12.63
CA ARG A 393 -0.77 2.76 13.11
C ARG A 393 -0.71 3.95 12.17
N LEU A 394 0.45 4.20 11.57
CA LEU A 394 0.63 5.28 10.59
C LEU A 394 -0.23 5.05 9.34
N LEU A 395 -0.48 3.79 8.94
CA LEU A 395 -1.30 3.46 7.77
C LEU A 395 -2.78 3.85 7.89
N THR A 396 -3.25 4.29 9.06
CA THR A 396 -4.53 5.01 9.14
C THR A 396 -4.56 6.27 8.30
N ALA A 397 -3.40 6.90 8.04
CA ALA A 397 -3.25 7.99 7.09
C ALA A 397 -3.64 7.57 5.67
N TRP A 398 -3.33 6.33 5.29
CA TRP A 398 -3.73 5.80 3.98
C TRP A 398 -5.24 5.57 3.92
N ALA A 399 -5.85 5.02 4.97
CA ALA A 399 -7.31 4.90 5.02
C ALA A 399 -8.00 6.27 4.89
N ALA A 400 -7.54 7.27 5.63
CA ALA A 400 -8.06 8.64 5.54
C ALA A 400 -7.86 9.24 4.14
N ALA A 401 -6.67 9.07 3.55
CA ALA A 401 -6.36 9.57 2.21
C ALA A 401 -7.16 8.86 1.11
N GLY A 402 -7.45 7.58 1.29
CA GLY A 402 -8.27 6.78 0.38
C GLY A 402 -9.72 7.25 0.29
N VAL A 403 -10.21 7.93 1.33
CA VAL A 403 -11.50 8.62 1.30
C VAL A 403 -11.32 10.06 0.80
N ALA A 404 -10.40 10.81 1.40
CA ALA A 404 -10.22 12.24 1.12
C ALA A 404 -9.83 12.51 -0.35
N GLY A 405 -8.94 11.72 -0.94
CA GLY A 405 -8.44 11.91 -2.30
C GLY A 405 -9.54 11.80 -3.36
N PRO A 406 -10.24 10.66 -3.48
CA PRO A 406 -11.32 10.49 -4.44
C PRO A 406 -12.48 11.45 -4.20
N VAL A 407 -12.84 11.73 -2.94
CA VAL A 407 -13.89 12.72 -2.62
C VAL A 407 -13.48 14.10 -3.13
N LEU A 408 -12.26 14.57 -2.82
CA LEU A 408 -11.80 15.87 -3.29
C LEU A 408 -11.85 15.95 -4.82
N VAL A 409 -11.32 14.94 -5.52
CA VAL A 409 -11.27 14.95 -6.99
C VAL A 409 -12.67 14.91 -7.60
N ASN A 410 -13.53 14.01 -7.13
CA ASN A 410 -14.82 13.76 -7.74
C ASN A 410 -15.81 14.89 -7.49
N TYR A 411 -15.91 15.37 -6.24
CA TYR A 411 -16.89 16.41 -5.90
C TYR A 411 -16.47 17.77 -6.43
N VAL A 412 -15.18 18.13 -6.36
CA VAL A 412 -14.70 19.40 -6.95
C VAL A 412 -14.89 19.38 -8.46
N ARG A 413 -14.55 18.28 -9.14
CA ARG A 413 -14.80 18.15 -10.58
C ARG A 413 -16.29 18.23 -10.91
N ALA A 414 -17.15 17.51 -10.19
CA ALA A 414 -18.59 17.53 -10.42
C ALA A 414 -19.17 18.94 -10.27
N PHE A 415 -18.72 19.68 -9.25
CA PHE A 415 -19.08 21.09 -9.07
C PHE A 415 -18.61 21.96 -10.24
N GLN A 416 -17.38 21.79 -10.72
CA GLN A 416 -16.87 22.55 -11.88
C GLN A 416 -17.71 22.25 -13.14
N VAL A 417 -18.01 20.99 -13.40
CA VAL A 417 -18.84 20.56 -14.53
C VAL A 417 -20.27 21.10 -14.42
N SER A 418 -20.87 21.12 -13.21
CA SER A 418 -22.21 21.69 -13.03
C SER A 418 -22.27 23.20 -13.25
N HIS A 419 -21.13 23.89 -13.19
CA HIS A 419 -20.98 25.31 -13.51
C HIS A 419 -20.47 25.53 -14.95
N GLY A 420 -20.56 24.52 -15.81
CA GLY A 420 -20.24 24.64 -17.24
C GLY A 420 -18.76 24.52 -17.60
N VAL A 421 -17.88 24.19 -16.64
CA VAL A 421 -16.46 23.98 -16.91
C VAL A 421 -16.25 22.59 -17.51
N VAL A 422 -15.65 22.53 -18.70
CA VAL A 422 -15.51 21.29 -19.47
C VAL A 422 -14.05 20.97 -19.81
N GLY A 423 -13.80 19.70 -20.13
CA GLY A 423 -12.49 19.22 -20.58
C GLY A 423 -11.40 19.35 -19.51
N ALA A 424 -10.18 19.71 -19.91
CA ALA A 424 -9.03 19.85 -19.01
C ALA A 424 -9.28 20.83 -17.85
N GLN A 425 -10.06 21.90 -18.09
CA GLN A 425 -10.28 22.95 -17.11
C GLN A 425 -11.05 22.46 -15.87
N ALA A 426 -11.89 21.42 -16.03
CA ALA A 426 -12.67 20.84 -14.93
C ALA A 426 -11.79 20.25 -13.82
N TYR A 427 -10.51 19.99 -14.12
CA TYR A 427 -9.53 19.44 -13.18
C TYR A 427 -8.60 20.50 -12.57
N THR A 428 -8.60 21.73 -13.09
CA THR A 428 -7.59 22.74 -12.72
C THR A 428 -7.68 23.10 -11.23
N MET A 429 -8.89 23.39 -10.74
CA MET A 429 -9.11 23.70 -9.33
C MET A 429 -8.65 22.55 -8.43
N THR A 430 -9.02 21.32 -8.77
CA THR A 430 -8.62 20.12 -8.04
C THR A 430 -7.09 20.00 -7.95
N LEU A 431 -6.38 20.17 -9.07
CA LEU A 431 -4.93 20.04 -9.12
C LEU A 431 -4.21 21.15 -8.35
N HIS A 432 -4.73 22.38 -8.37
CA HIS A 432 -4.22 23.48 -7.54
C HIS A 432 -4.44 23.23 -6.03
N ILE A 433 -5.59 22.67 -5.65
CA ILE A 433 -5.82 22.26 -4.26
C ILE A 433 -4.81 21.17 -3.87
N MET A 434 -4.54 20.19 -4.73
CA MET A 434 -3.50 19.18 -4.47
C MET A 434 -2.11 19.81 -4.32
N ALA A 435 -1.75 20.79 -5.16
CA ALA A 435 -0.50 21.53 -5.02
C ALA A 435 -0.41 22.22 -3.65
N ALA A 436 -1.48 22.88 -3.20
CA ALA A 436 -1.54 23.51 -1.88
C ALA A 436 -1.40 22.49 -0.73
N LEU A 437 -2.06 21.33 -0.83
CA LEU A 437 -1.92 20.24 0.15
C LEU A 437 -0.48 19.71 0.23
N LEU A 438 0.23 19.63 -0.90
CA LEU A 438 1.64 19.24 -0.89
C LEU A 438 2.54 20.31 -0.27
N VAL A 439 2.21 21.61 -0.39
CA VAL A 439 2.90 22.67 0.36
C VAL A 439 2.70 22.51 1.87
N VAL A 440 1.51 22.15 2.33
CA VAL A 440 1.28 21.80 3.74
C VAL A 440 2.12 20.60 4.14
N GLY A 441 2.19 19.56 3.30
CA GLY A 441 3.02 18.38 3.53
C GLY A 441 4.51 18.69 3.62
N PHE A 442 4.97 19.63 2.79
CA PHE A 442 6.33 20.17 2.84
C PHE A 442 6.63 20.81 4.20
N ILE A 443 5.74 21.67 4.69
CA ILE A 443 5.87 22.31 6.00
C ILE A 443 5.88 21.26 7.11
N CYS A 444 4.95 20.30 7.09
CA CYS A 444 4.93 19.20 8.06
C CYS A 444 6.27 18.44 8.09
N ASN A 445 6.82 18.10 6.92
CA ASN A 445 8.10 17.41 6.83
C ASN A 445 9.27 18.26 7.33
N LEU A 446 9.27 19.58 7.07
CA LEU A 446 10.27 20.50 7.61
C LEU A 446 10.24 20.54 9.15
N LEU A 447 9.06 20.49 9.75
CA LEU A 447 8.87 20.48 11.20
C LEU A 447 9.27 19.15 11.86
N VAL A 448 9.45 18.07 11.10
CA VAL A 448 9.92 16.79 11.66
C VAL A 448 11.33 16.98 12.25
N SER A 449 11.42 16.70 13.55
CA SER A 449 12.62 16.78 14.36
C SER A 449 12.89 15.46 15.10
N ARG A 450 14.04 15.33 15.75
CA ARG A 450 14.41 14.12 16.52
C ARG A 450 13.41 13.88 17.66
N VAL A 451 13.06 12.62 17.88
CA VAL A 451 12.24 12.21 19.03
C VAL A 451 13.01 12.47 20.33
N HIS A 452 12.35 13.12 21.29
CA HIS A 452 12.95 13.45 22.58
C HIS A 452 13.25 12.20 23.42
N GLU A 453 14.36 12.19 24.15
CA GLU A 453 14.88 11.00 24.84
C GLU A 453 13.94 10.45 25.92
N ARG A 454 13.11 11.31 26.52
CA ARG A 454 12.01 10.93 27.45
C ARG A 454 11.04 9.89 26.90
N HIS A 455 10.96 9.73 25.58
CA HIS A 455 10.08 8.77 24.91
C HIS A 455 10.78 7.45 24.57
N HIS A 456 12.10 7.38 24.74
CA HIS A 456 12.86 6.17 24.52
C HIS A 456 12.62 5.15 25.63
N MET A 457 12.67 3.87 25.27
CA MET A 457 12.62 2.79 26.24
C MET A 457 13.94 2.71 27.03
N ASN A 458 13.84 2.50 28.34
CA ASN A 458 15.00 2.27 29.20
C ASN A 458 15.75 1.01 28.78
N THR A 459 17.06 0.98 28.99
CA THR A 459 17.98 -0.09 28.55
C THR A 459 17.54 -1.49 29.02
N SER A 460 16.96 -1.61 30.22
CA SER A 460 16.44 -2.87 30.77
C SER A 460 15.19 -3.42 30.06
N ALA A 461 14.38 -2.55 29.45
CA ALA A 461 13.20 -2.94 28.67
C ALA A 461 13.55 -3.28 27.20
N GLN A 462 14.74 -2.90 26.73
CA GLN A 462 15.21 -3.17 25.37
C GLN A 462 15.71 -4.62 25.20
N THR A 463 16.21 -5.25 26.26
CA THR A 463 16.76 -6.63 26.25
C THR A 463 15.72 -7.73 26.53
N ALA A 464 14.49 -7.38 26.91
CA ALA A 464 13.47 -8.32 27.36
C ALA A 464 12.49 -8.80 26.26
N ASN A 465 12.63 -8.33 25.01
CA ASN A 465 11.74 -8.62 23.87
C ASN A 465 12.53 -8.99 22.61
#